data_AF-A0A8J2Y4M3-F1
#
_entry.id   AF-A0A8J2Y4M3-F1
#
_cell.length_a   1.000
_cell.length_b   1.000
_cell.length_c   1.000
_cell.angle_alpha   90.00
_cell.angle_beta   90.00
_cell.angle_gamma   90.00
#
_symmetry.space_group_name_H-M   'P 1'
#
loop_
_entity.id
_entity.type
_entity.pdbx_description
1 polymer ?
#
loop_
_entity_poly.entity_id
_entity_poly.type
_entity_poly.pdbx_seq_one_letter_code
_entity_poly.pdbx_strand_id
1 'polypeptide(L)' 'MADNDYVRGSMDVSDQKTTYSALMKYGMQWGAPLSLALTAFFTALLLNAGIIGGFFVFLVVLIGCHLFVKTFLSH' A
#
# COMPACT_ATOMS: atom_id res chain seq x y z
N MET A 1 20.01 42.27 5.16
CA MET A 1 20.64 40.95 4.96
C MET A 1 20.09 40.05 6.04
N ALA A 2 19.06 39.28 5.69
CA ALA A 2 18.39 38.35 6.61
C ALA A 2 19.16 37.03 6.60
N ASP A 3 20.41 37.10 7.05
CA ASP A 3 21.23 35.91 7.22
C ASP A 3 21.12 35.49 8.68
N ASN A 4 20.69 34.23 8.87
CA ASN A 4 21.06 33.38 10.01
C ASN A 4 20.07 33.17 11.18
N ASP A 5 18.76 33.13 10.92
CA ASP A 5 17.77 32.62 11.91
C ASP A 5 17.34 31.16 11.63
N TYR A 6 18.06 30.47 10.74
CA TYR A 6 17.80 29.06 10.42
C TYR A 6 18.72 28.14 11.23
N VAL A 7 18.17 27.47 12.24
CA VAL A 7 18.87 26.39 12.96
C VAL A 7 18.64 25.08 12.21
N ARG A 8 19.71 24.43 11.77
CA ARG A 8 19.60 23.15 11.04
C ARG A 8 18.87 22.11 11.90
N GLY A 9 17.87 21.45 11.32
CA GLY A 9 17.07 20.43 12.01
C GLY A 9 16.01 20.99 12.97
N SER A 10 15.89 22.32 13.11
CA SER A 10 14.79 22.95 13.85
C SER A 10 13.59 23.27 12.97
N MET A 11 13.62 22.89 11.69
CA MET A 11 12.48 23.03 10.81
C MET A 11 11.32 22.18 11.35
N ASP A 12 10.11 22.75 11.39
CA ASP A 12 8.95 21.95 11.73
C ASP A 12 8.72 20.88 10.65
N VAL A 13 8.60 19.64 11.10
CA VAL A 13 8.41 18.45 10.26
C VAL A 13 7.08 17.74 10.58
N SER A 14 6.20 18.37 11.34
CA SER A 14 4.89 17.84 11.75
C SER A 14 4.04 17.37 10.56
N ASP A 15 3.93 18.21 9.53
CA ASP A 15 3.20 17.90 8.30
C ASP A 15 3.82 16.75 7.50
N GLN A 16 5.15 16.68 7.48
CA GLN A 16 5.88 15.63 6.77
C GLN A 16 5.74 14.28 7.47
N LYS A 17 5.78 14.27 8.81
CA LYS A 17 5.51 13.08 9.62
C LYS A 17 4.09 12.57 9.39
N THR A 18 3.12 13.47 9.36
CA THR A 18 1.71 13.13 9.10
C THR A 18 1.54 12.56 7.70
N THR A 19 2.14 13.20 6.69
CA THR A 19 2.12 12.75 5.30
C THR A 19 2.75 11.37 5.15
N TYR A 20 3.92 11.15 5.75
CA TYR A 20 4.61 9.87 5.73
C TYR A 20 3.75 8.77 6.36
N SER A 21 3.18 9.02 7.55
CA SER A 21 2.31 8.06 8.24
C SER A 21 1.08 7.71 7.40
N ALA A 22 0.44 8.70 6.78
CA ALA A 22 -0.71 8.48 5.90
C ALA A 22 -0.33 7.63 4.66
N LEU A 23 0.80 7.95 4.02
CA LEU A 23 1.29 7.22 2.85
C LEU A 23 1.58 5.75 3.20
N MET A 24 2.31 5.51 4.30
CA MET A 24 2.65 4.16 4.73
C MET A 24 1.40 3.36 5.09
N LYS A 25 0.45 3.97 5.81
CA LYS A 25 -0.81 3.32 6.17
C LYS A 25 -1.61 2.94 4.92
N TYR A 26 -1.77 3.86 3.98
CA TYR A 26 -2.51 3.60 2.75
C TYR A 26 -1.81 2.56 1.86
N GLY A 27 -0.49 2.67 1.71
CA GLY A 27 0.32 1.74 0.94
C GLY A 27 0.24 0.32 1.49
N MET A 28 0.29 0.14 2.81
CA MET A 28 0.13 -1.17 3.42
C MET A 28 -1.30 -1.70 3.34
N GLN A 29 -2.31 -0.87 3.62
CA GLN A 29 -3.71 -1.32 3.66
C GLN A 29 -4.28 -1.65 2.28
N TRP A 30 -3.85 -0.94 1.23
CA TRP A 30 -4.42 -1.07 -0.10
C TRP A 30 -3.38 -1.36 -1.17
N GLY A 31 -2.23 -0.68 -1.15
CA GLY A 31 -1.19 -0.85 -2.16
C GLY A 31 -0.63 -2.27 -2.22
N ALA A 32 -0.23 -2.84 -1.08
CA ALA A 32 0.35 -4.18 -1.01
C ALA A 32 -0.67 -5.30 -1.33
N PRO A 33 -1.91 -5.29 -0.80
CA PRO A 33 -2.93 -6.26 -1.20
C PRO A 33 -3.27 -6.17 -2.69
N LEU A 34 -3.37 -4.96 -3.25
CA LEU A 34 -3.70 -4.77 -4.66
C LEU A 34 -2.58 -5.28 -5.57
N SER A 35 -1.31 -4.99 -5.25
CA SER A 35 -0.19 -5.46 -6.06
C SER A 35 -0.10 -7.00 -6.08
N LEU A 36 -0.27 -7.64 -4.92
CA LEU A 36 -0.31 -9.10 -4.82
C LEU A 36 -1.49 -9.70 -5.58
N ALA A 37 -2.69 -9.11 -5.47
CA ALA A 37 -3.86 -9.55 -6.20
C ALA A 37 -3.66 -9.44 -7.72
N LEU A 38 -3.07 -8.33 -8.21
CA LEU A 38 -2.73 -8.16 -9.62
C LEU A 38 -1.70 -9.19 -10.09
N THR A 39 -0.67 -9.48 -9.30
CA THR A 39 0.28 -10.55 -9.62
C THR A 39 -0.45 -11.89 -9.76
N ALA A 40 -1.31 -12.25 -8.81
CA ALA A 40 -2.08 -13.49 -8.85
C ALA A 40 -3.04 -13.56 -10.06
N PHE A 41 -3.65 -12.44 -10.43
CA PHE A 41 -4.48 -12.32 -11.63
C PHE A 41 -3.68 -12.68 -12.90
N PHE A 42 -2.54 -12.03 -13.12
CA PHE A 42 -1.72 -12.27 -14.29
C PHE A 42 -1.12 -13.68 -14.30
N THR A 43 -0.73 -14.21 -13.13
CA THR A 43 -0.30 -15.60 -13.01
C THR A 43 -1.42 -16.56 -13.40
N ALA A 44 -2.66 -16.33 -12.95
CA ALA A 44 -3.80 -17.16 -13.31
C ALA A 44 -4.12 -17.09 -14.82
N LEU A 45 -3.96 -15.92 -15.44
CA LEU A 45 -4.07 -15.77 -16.90
C LEU A 45 -3.01 -16.59 -17.64
N LEU A 46 -1.75 -16.56 -17.18
CA LEU A 46 -0.65 -17.35 -17.76
C LEU A 46 -0.90 -18.87 -17.62
N LEU A 47 -1.58 -19.28 -16.55
CA LEU A 47 -1.96 -20.68 -16.31
C LEU A 47 -3.27 -21.09 -17.00
N ASN A 48 -3.74 -20.29 -17.96
CA ASN A 48 -4.88 -20.60 -18.81
C ASN A 48 -6.24 -20.70 -18.05
N ALA A 49 -6.37 -20.04 -16.91
CA ALA A 49 -7.64 -19.98 -16.16
C ALA A 49 -8.74 -19.15 -16.86
N GLY A 50 -8.38 -18.45 -17.94
CA GLY A 50 -9.26 -17.50 -18.63
C GLY A 50 -9.50 -16.23 -17.81
N ILE A 51 -10.10 -15.21 -18.43
CA ILE A 51 -10.28 -13.88 -17.82
C ILE A 51 -11.19 -13.96 -16.59
N ILE A 52 -12.27 -14.74 -16.66
CA ILE A 52 -13.23 -14.90 -15.55
C ILE A 52 -12.56 -15.60 -14.36
N GLY A 53 -11.81 -16.68 -14.62
CA GLY A 53 -11.07 -17.41 -13.58
C GLY A 53 -9.99 -16.56 -12.94
N GLY A 54 -9.23 -15.82 -13.75
CA GLY A 54 -8.26 -14.84 -13.25
C GLY A 54 -8.91 -13.79 -12.34
N PHE A 55 -10.04 -13.20 -12.77
CA PHE A 55 -10.73 -12.17 -12.00
C PHE A 55 -11.27 -12.70 -10.67
N PHE A 56 -11.73 -13.96 -10.64
CA PHE A 56 -12.12 -14.61 -9.40
C PHE A 56 -10.92 -14.75 -8.43
N VAL A 57 -9.78 -15.23 -8.93
CA VAL A 57 -8.53 -15.34 -8.13
C VAL A 57 -8.09 -13.97 -7.60
N PHE A 58 -8.14 -12.93 -8.44
CA PHE A 58 -7.85 -11.56 -8.05
C PHE A 58 -8.68 -11.13 -6.84
N LEU A 59 -10.00 -11.30 -6.89
CA LEU A 59 -10.89 -10.89 -5.81
C LEU A 59 -10.62 -11.67 -4.52
N VAL A 60 -10.42 -12.98 -4.62
CA VAL A 60 -10.13 -13.83 -3.45
C VAL A 60 -8.82 -13.41 -2.79
N VAL A 61 -7.75 -13.20 -3.57
CA VAL A 61 -6.45 -12.76 -3.05
C VAL A 61 -6.53 -11.35 -2.48
N LEU A 62 -7.22 -10.43 -3.16
CA LEU A 62 -7.37 -9.05 -2.69
C LEU A 62 -8.09 -9.00 -1.34
N ILE A 63 -9.24 -9.67 -1.23
CA ILE A 63 -10.04 -9.68 0.01
C ILE A 63 -9.25 -10.40 1.11
N GLY A 64 -8.65 -11.55 0.82
CA GLY A 64 -7.86 -12.31 1.78
C GLY A 64 -6.68 -11.50 2.33
N CYS A 65 -5.87 -10.90 1.45
CA CYS A 65 -4.74 -10.06 1.86
C CYS A 65 -5.20 -8.80 2.58
N HIS A 66 -6.26 -8.14 2.11
CA HIS A 66 -6.77 -6.93 2.76
C HIS A 66 -7.25 -7.22 4.19
N LEU A 67 -7.99 -8.32 4.39
CA LEU A 67 -8.41 -8.76 5.71
C LEU A 67 -7.22 -9.15 6.59
N PHE A 68 -6.21 -9.84 6.03
CA PHE A 68 -5.00 -10.20 6.75
C PHE A 68 -4.24 -8.96 7.24
N VAL A 69 -3.99 -7.99 6.36
CA VAL A 69 -3.32 -6.72 6.72
C VAL A 69 -4.12 -5.97 7.78
N LYS A 70 -5.45 -5.90 7.62
CA LYS A 70 -6.32 -5.25 8.60
C LYS A 70 -6.30 -5.94 9.96
N THR A 71 -6.22 -7.27 9.98
CA THR A 71 -6.33 -8.08 11.20
C THR A 71 -5.01 -8.26 11.94
N PHE A 72 -3.87 -8.25 11.24
CA PHE A 72 -2.56 -8.56 11.85
C PHE A 72 -1.56 -7.41 11.80
N LEU A 73 -1.71 -6.44 10.88
CA LEU A 73 -0.71 -5.40 10.63
C LEU A 73 -1.21 -3.97 10.87
N SER A 74 -2.47 -3.78 11.29
CA SER A 74 -3.04 -2.45 11.59
C SER A 74 -3.18 -2.15 13.09
N HIS A 75 -2.43 -2.86 13.96
CA HIS A 75 -2.36 -2.60 15.40
C HIS A 75 -1.18 -1.69 15.76
#